data_AF-A0A2V2EQG4-F1
#
_entry.id   AF-A0A2V2EQG4-F1
#
_cell.length_a   1.000
_cell.length_b   1.000
_cell.length_c   1.000
_cell.angle_alpha   90.00
_cell.angle_beta   90.00
_cell.angle_gamma   90.00
#
_symmetry.space_group_name_H-M   'P 1'
#
loop_
_entity.id
_entity.type
_entity.pdbx_description
1 polymer ?
#
loop_
_entity_poly.entity_id
_entity_poly.type
_entity_poly.pdbx_seq_one_letter_code
_entity_poly.pdbx_strand_id
1 'polypeptide(L)'
;MSVLASYFEQESRYKIEKGDYILRVGNSSEDLQTAAAVRFKETVTTEICKKISEARVEIPEFLTPAALQADSEPVVVEYTGGIVMRRNEYTYQPKFDQRTEEIYKKFNARDKARLVTGAGYFGKTYNQTFGAVGKTTSRLLKKGIPNICMCDGPQGLNLTPRAVEGKNQWFTVPVVPQNLRYGVLKKLLNLFTPKEKAESSVYYQYCTQWPCETLLAQTWDCGLLYEMGRATGSELLETGVTLWLAPGMNLHRNPLCGRNFEYYSEDPLLTGKLAASLSQGVNSCGGIGVTYKHFACNDREEERQRMSVEISERALRETHLKGFEIAVKEGNPKAVMTSYNRINGAYVSNTRELCVDVLRCEWGFSGLVMTDWFATGRDTAAAEECVPAGNDLVMPGSVQTRKKVLRAYKKGKIREKDMAVSCKLILKTIMESAVYTDGRKPE
;
A
#
# COMPACT_ATOMS: atom_id res chain seq x y z
N MET A 1 -9.42 20.91 9.18
CA MET A 1 -10.90 20.92 9.36
C MET A 1 -11.64 19.78 8.67
N SER A 2 -11.05 19.07 7.70
CA SER A 2 -11.67 17.86 7.11
C SER A 2 -12.00 16.78 8.15
N VAL A 3 -11.31 16.76 9.30
CA VAL A 3 -11.58 15.87 10.44
C VAL A 3 -12.97 16.02 11.08
N LEU A 4 -13.65 17.16 10.89
CA LEU A 4 -15.00 17.38 11.44
C LEU A 4 -16.12 17.06 10.46
N ALA A 5 -15.78 16.73 9.20
CA ALA A 5 -16.77 16.55 8.15
C ALA A 5 -17.26 15.10 8.06
N SER A 6 -18.56 14.92 7.94
CA SER A 6 -19.21 13.65 7.61
C SER A 6 -19.49 13.55 6.11
N TYR A 7 -19.45 12.35 5.57
CA TYR A 7 -19.78 12.03 4.19
C TYR A 7 -21.28 11.72 4.04
N PHE A 8 -21.94 12.50 3.18
CA PHE A 8 -23.34 12.37 2.84
C PHE A 8 -23.47 11.57 1.54
N GLU A 9 -23.79 10.28 1.65
CA GLU A 9 -23.77 9.32 0.53
C GLU A 9 -24.67 9.75 -0.63
N GLN A 10 -25.90 10.18 -0.34
CA GLN A 10 -26.90 10.57 -1.34
C GLN A 10 -26.46 11.76 -2.20
N GLU A 11 -25.54 12.58 -1.68
CA GLU A 11 -25.07 13.79 -2.36
C GLU A 11 -23.62 13.68 -2.83
N SER A 12 -22.94 12.61 -2.46
CA SER A 12 -21.50 12.39 -2.66
C SER A 12 -20.63 13.56 -2.18
N ARG A 13 -20.86 14.03 -0.94
CA ARG A 13 -20.22 15.24 -0.39
C ARG A 13 -19.77 15.05 1.04
N TYR A 14 -18.63 15.63 1.38
CA TYR A 14 -18.28 15.86 2.79
C TYR A 14 -18.85 17.20 3.24
N LYS A 15 -19.54 17.20 4.39
CA LYS A 15 -20.14 18.39 4.98
C LYS A 15 -19.83 18.48 6.47
N ILE A 16 -19.77 19.72 6.93
CA ILE A 16 -19.85 20.07 8.35
C ILE A 16 -21.27 20.60 8.54
N GLU A 17 -22.08 19.94 9.35
CA GLU A 17 -23.45 20.35 9.61
C GLU A 17 -23.47 21.60 10.50
N LYS A 18 -24.54 22.39 10.38
CA LYS A 18 -24.80 23.47 11.33
C LYS A 18 -24.88 22.90 12.75
N GLY A 19 -24.16 23.50 13.70
CA GLY A 19 -24.22 23.10 15.10
C GLY A 19 -22.99 23.48 15.90
N ASP A 20 -22.99 23.03 17.16
CA ASP A 20 -21.88 23.17 18.08
C ASP A 20 -21.05 21.88 18.10
N TYR A 21 -19.79 21.99 17.74
CA TYR A 21 -18.82 20.90 17.76
C TYR A 21 -18.02 20.98 19.06
N ILE A 22 -18.36 20.11 20.01
CA ILE A 22 -17.75 20.08 21.34
C ILE A 22 -16.35 19.45 21.23
N LEU A 23 -15.33 20.19 21.65
CA LEU A 23 -13.98 19.68 21.83
C LEU A 23 -13.82 19.19 23.26
N ARG A 24 -13.47 17.91 23.40
CA ARG A 24 -13.10 17.33 24.69
C ARG A 24 -11.64 16.92 24.70
N VAL A 25 -10.98 17.11 25.83
CA VAL A 25 -9.56 16.82 26.02
C VAL A 25 -9.39 16.02 27.31
N GLY A 26 -8.45 15.09 27.28
CA GLY A 26 -8.23 14.15 28.37
C GLY A 26 -7.08 13.21 28.07
N ASN A 27 -6.83 12.27 28.98
CA ASN A 27 -5.77 11.26 28.82
C ASN A 27 -6.27 9.94 28.22
N SER A 28 -7.60 9.78 28.08
CA SER A 28 -8.27 8.61 27.50
C SER A 28 -9.67 9.00 27.01
N SER A 29 -10.34 8.13 26.25
CA SER A 29 -11.72 8.38 25.78
C SER A 29 -12.76 8.33 26.90
N GLU A 30 -12.44 7.71 28.04
CA GLU A 30 -13.31 7.65 29.23
C GLU A 30 -13.10 8.85 30.16
N ASP A 31 -11.89 9.40 30.20
CA ASP A 31 -11.52 10.57 31.03
C ASP A 31 -11.36 11.81 30.15
N LEU A 32 -12.48 12.29 29.60
CA LEU A 32 -12.55 13.47 28.72
C LEU A 32 -13.34 14.60 29.40
N GLN A 33 -12.81 15.82 29.35
CA GLN A 33 -13.49 17.04 29.82
C GLN A 33 -13.75 17.99 28.66
N THR A 34 -14.90 18.66 28.69
CA THR A 34 -15.21 19.73 27.72
C THR A 34 -14.22 20.89 27.87
N ALA A 35 -13.49 21.18 26.79
CA ALA A 35 -12.53 22.27 26.74
C ALA A 35 -13.11 23.52 26.06
N ALA A 36 -13.81 23.33 24.94
CA ALA A 36 -14.40 24.40 24.15
C ALA A 36 -15.48 23.83 23.21
N ALA A 37 -16.20 24.71 22.52
CA ALA A 37 -17.04 24.34 21.38
C ALA A 37 -16.79 25.28 20.20
N VAL A 38 -16.80 24.72 18.99
CA VAL A 38 -16.75 25.49 17.74
C VAL A 38 -18.15 25.50 17.12
N ARG A 39 -18.70 26.70 16.93
CA ARG A 39 -20.05 26.86 16.36
C ARG A 39 -20.00 27.13 14.86
N PHE A 40 -20.70 26.32 14.08
CA PHE A 40 -21.00 26.56 12.68
C PHE A 40 -22.44 27.05 12.53
N LYS A 41 -22.63 28.27 12.00
CA LYS A 41 -23.97 28.89 11.83
C LYS A 41 -24.80 28.25 10.71
N GLU A 42 -24.13 27.61 9.77
CA GLU A 42 -24.72 26.97 8.60
C GLU A 42 -24.00 25.66 8.25
N THR A 43 -24.68 24.79 7.52
CA THR A 43 -24.07 23.57 6.99
C THR A 43 -23.16 23.93 5.82
N VAL A 44 -21.89 23.54 5.89
CA VAL A 44 -20.88 23.85 4.89
C VAL A 44 -20.45 22.59 4.15
N THR A 45 -20.44 22.64 2.81
CA THR A 45 -19.82 21.58 2.00
C THR A 45 -18.32 21.81 1.93
N THR A 46 -17.54 20.85 2.42
CA THR A 46 -16.07 20.90 2.42
C THR A 46 -15.49 20.25 1.16
N GLU A 47 -16.17 19.23 0.63
CA GLU A 47 -15.67 18.49 -0.52
C GLU A 47 -16.81 17.87 -1.36
N ILE A 48 -16.64 17.90 -2.68
CA ILE A 48 -17.53 17.25 -3.65
C ILE A 48 -16.77 16.08 -4.28
N CYS A 49 -17.34 14.89 -4.13
CA CYS A 49 -16.81 13.64 -4.64
C CYS A 49 -17.75 13.02 -5.69
N LYS A 50 -17.30 11.91 -6.25
CA LYS A 50 -18.07 10.97 -7.05
C LYS A 50 -18.47 9.80 -6.15
N LYS A 51 -19.68 9.28 -6.35
CA LYS A 51 -20.15 8.03 -5.75
C LYS A 51 -19.20 6.88 -6.13
N ILE A 52 -18.76 6.10 -5.15
CA ILE A 52 -17.92 4.91 -5.34
C ILE A 52 -18.54 3.70 -4.66
N SER A 53 -18.15 2.51 -5.13
CA SER A 53 -18.37 1.23 -4.43
C SER A 53 -19.80 1.08 -3.95
N GLU A 54 -20.77 1.15 -4.85
CA GLU A 54 -22.19 1.03 -4.48
C GLU A 54 -22.47 -0.32 -3.79
N ALA A 55 -23.14 -0.27 -2.64
CA ALA A 55 -23.50 -1.46 -1.87
C ALA A 55 -24.45 -2.35 -2.67
N ARG A 56 -24.24 -3.67 -2.61
CA ARG A 56 -25.06 -4.66 -3.34
C ARG A 56 -26.19 -5.25 -2.50
N VAL A 57 -26.17 -4.97 -1.21
CA VAL A 57 -27.14 -5.42 -0.23
C VAL A 57 -27.58 -4.22 0.58
N GLU A 58 -28.75 -4.33 1.21
CA GLU A 58 -29.17 -3.37 2.22
C GLU A 58 -28.25 -3.50 3.44
N ILE A 59 -27.70 -2.38 3.88
CA ILE A 59 -26.77 -2.31 5.01
C ILE A 59 -27.53 -1.63 6.16
N PRO A 60 -27.77 -2.32 7.29
CA PRO A 60 -28.40 -1.70 8.44
C PRO A 60 -27.60 -0.49 8.92
N GLU A 61 -28.29 0.63 9.10
CA GLU A 61 -27.70 1.82 9.69
C GLU A 61 -27.83 1.76 11.21
N PHE A 62 -26.68 1.84 11.90
CA PHE A 62 -26.65 1.94 13.35
C PHE A 62 -26.64 3.42 13.75
N LEU A 63 -27.82 3.93 14.13
CA LEU A 63 -27.97 5.31 14.59
C LEU A 63 -27.58 5.42 16.06
N THR A 64 -26.89 6.51 16.41
CA THR A 64 -26.59 6.82 17.82
C THR A 64 -27.86 7.35 18.50
N PRO A 65 -28.30 6.78 19.64
CA PRO A 65 -29.60 7.11 20.24
C PRO A 65 -29.70 8.52 20.84
N ALA A 66 -28.59 9.20 21.14
CA ALA A 66 -28.57 10.59 21.58
C ALA A 66 -27.25 11.28 21.24
N ALA A 67 -27.30 12.60 21.01
CA ALA A 67 -26.09 13.42 20.88
C ALA A 67 -25.34 13.47 22.22
N LEU A 68 -24.01 13.37 22.17
CA LEU A 68 -23.16 13.59 23.35
C LEU A 68 -23.36 15.03 23.85
N GLN A 69 -23.72 15.18 25.13
CA GLN A 69 -23.90 16.49 25.76
C GLN A 69 -22.61 16.96 26.42
N ALA A 70 -22.34 18.27 26.44
CA ALA A 70 -21.20 18.80 27.18
C ALA A 70 -21.36 18.52 28.69
N ASP A 71 -20.27 18.13 29.35
CA ASP A 71 -20.20 17.88 30.81
C ASP A 71 -20.07 19.18 31.62
N SER A 72 -19.69 20.28 30.96
CA SER A 72 -19.69 21.64 31.51
C SER A 72 -20.07 22.65 30.42
N GLU A 73 -20.42 23.88 30.80
CA GLU A 73 -20.68 24.95 29.82
C GLU A 73 -19.40 25.29 29.04
N PRO A 74 -19.32 25.03 27.72
CA PRO A 74 -18.11 25.29 26.95
C PRO A 74 -17.95 26.77 26.65
N VAL A 75 -16.71 27.23 26.56
CA VAL A 75 -16.41 28.47 25.82
C VAL A 75 -16.71 28.21 24.33
N VAL A 76 -17.73 28.89 23.80
CA VAL A 76 -18.15 28.75 22.41
C VAL A 76 -17.44 29.78 21.54
N VAL A 77 -16.71 29.31 20.54
CA VAL A 77 -16.07 30.14 19.52
C VAL A 77 -16.84 29.98 18.22
N GLU A 78 -17.34 31.09 17.67
CA GLU A 78 -17.94 31.08 16.34
C GLU A 78 -16.85 30.87 15.29
N TYR A 79 -17.06 29.88 14.42
CA TYR A 79 -16.18 29.66 13.31
C TYR A 79 -16.39 30.75 12.24
N THR A 80 -15.40 31.63 12.10
CA THR A 80 -15.40 32.76 11.14
C THR A 80 -14.42 32.57 9.98
N GLY A 81 -13.68 31.47 9.97
CA GLY A 81 -12.74 31.16 8.89
C GLY A 81 -13.46 30.81 7.58
N GLY A 82 -12.89 31.17 6.43
CA GLY A 82 -13.38 30.67 5.15
C GLY A 82 -13.09 29.17 5.01
N ILE A 83 -14.10 28.35 4.72
CA ILE A 83 -13.88 26.96 4.27
C ILE A 83 -13.78 26.96 2.75
N VAL A 84 -12.61 26.59 2.24
CA VAL A 84 -12.43 26.36 0.81
C VAL A 84 -13.02 24.99 0.47
N MET A 85 -14.12 25.00 -0.27
CA MET A 85 -14.70 23.77 -0.81
C MET A 85 -13.79 23.19 -1.89
N ARG A 86 -13.41 21.91 -1.75
CA ARG A 86 -12.68 21.16 -2.78
C ARG A 86 -13.65 20.43 -3.70
N ARG A 87 -13.54 20.65 -5.01
CA ARG A 87 -14.20 19.79 -6.01
C ARG A 87 -13.15 18.87 -6.63
N ASN A 88 -13.36 17.56 -6.52
CA ASN A 88 -12.45 16.59 -7.12
C ASN A 88 -12.72 16.45 -8.63
N GLU A 89 -11.64 16.24 -9.40
CA GLU A 89 -11.69 15.99 -10.84
C GLU A 89 -11.24 14.56 -11.15
N TYR A 90 -12.05 13.82 -11.87
CA TYR A 90 -11.83 12.38 -12.11
C TYR A 90 -11.08 12.11 -13.42
N THR A 91 -10.08 12.95 -13.71
CA THR A 91 -9.20 12.81 -14.88
C THR A 91 -7.76 12.63 -14.43
N TYR A 92 -7.30 11.38 -14.35
CA TYR A 92 -5.92 11.08 -14.02
C TYR A 92 -5.02 11.10 -15.27
N GLN A 93 -4.19 12.13 -15.39
CA GLN A 93 -3.18 12.28 -16.45
C GLN A 93 -1.83 12.71 -15.84
N PRO A 94 -1.07 11.77 -15.25
CA PRO A 94 0.22 12.09 -14.66
C PRO A 94 1.22 12.53 -15.73
N LYS A 95 2.05 13.52 -15.37
CA LYS A 95 3.18 13.95 -16.19
C LYS A 95 4.41 13.13 -15.80
N PHE A 96 5.18 12.73 -16.79
CA PHE A 96 6.44 12.01 -16.61
C PHE A 96 7.58 12.82 -17.22
N ASP A 97 8.78 12.64 -16.67
CA ASP A 97 9.97 13.26 -17.23
C ASP A 97 10.28 12.72 -18.64
N GLN A 98 11.07 13.48 -19.40
CA GLN A 98 11.43 13.14 -20.77
C GLN A 98 12.10 11.77 -20.90
N ARG A 99 12.94 11.38 -19.93
CA ARG A 99 13.69 10.13 -19.97
C ARG A 99 12.76 8.93 -19.81
N THR A 100 11.79 9.01 -18.91
CA THR A 100 10.73 8.01 -18.73
C THR A 100 9.93 7.84 -20.02
N GLU A 101 9.57 8.94 -20.68
CA GLU A 101 8.89 8.92 -21.99
C GLU A 101 9.72 8.24 -23.08
N GLU A 102 11.01 8.59 -23.19
CA GLU A 102 11.91 8.03 -24.20
C GLU A 102 12.17 6.52 -24.01
N ILE A 103 12.31 6.07 -22.77
CA ILE A 103 12.44 4.64 -22.46
C ILE A 103 11.16 3.90 -22.84
N TYR A 104 10.00 4.44 -22.46
CA TYR A 104 8.71 3.81 -22.77
C TYR A 104 8.48 3.64 -24.27
N LYS A 105 8.84 4.63 -25.08
CA LYS A 105 8.71 4.57 -26.56
C LYS A 105 9.50 3.41 -27.19
N LYS A 106 10.57 2.92 -26.54
CA LYS A 106 11.39 1.78 -27.00
C LYS A 106 10.80 0.42 -26.64
N PHE A 107 9.68 0.36 -25.91
CA PHE A 107 9.08 -0.89 -25.45
C PHE A 107 8.07 -1.43 -26.47
N ASN A 108 8.27 -2.68 -26.88
CA ASN A 108 7.24 -3.42 -27.60
C ASN A 108 6.18 -3.96 -26.62
N ALA A 109 5.10 -4.54 -27.15
CA ALA A 109 4.02 -5.11 -26.34
C ALA A 109 4.47 -6.15 -25.29
N ARG A 110 5.51 -6.96 -25.60
CA ARG A 110 6.03 -7.96 -24.65
C ARG A 110 6.79 -7.30 -23.51
N ASP A 111 7.51 -6.21 -23.79
CA ASP A 111 8.24 -5.46 -22.76
C ASP A 111 7.27 -4.73 -21.83
N LYS A 112 6.21 -4.11 -22.37
CA LYS A 112 5.12 -3.51 -21.58
C LYS A 112 4.46 -4.54 -20.66
N ALA A 113 4.01 -5.67 -21.22
CA ALA A 113 3.41 -6.75 -20.44
C ALA A 113 4.37 -7.40 -19.41
N ARG A 114 5.68 -7.34 -19.65
CA ARG A 114 6.68 -7.79 -18.67
C ARG A 114 6.85 -6.81 -17.53
N LEU A 115 6.74 -5.50 -17.79
CA LEU A 115 6.97 -4.50 -16.77
C LEU A 115 5.82 -4.46 -15.76
N VAL A 116 4.57 -4.56 -16.22
CA VAL A 116 3.37 -4.58 -15.36
C VAL A 116 3.08 -5.94 -14.70
N THR A 117 4.01 -6.89 -14.79
CA THR A 117 3.88 -8.21 -14.17
C THR A 117 5.19 -8.57 -13.51
N GLY A 118 5.16 -8.79 -12.19
CA GLY A 118 6.35 -9.11 -11.41
C GLY A 118 7.16 -10.27 -11.99
N ALA A 119 8.45 -10.32 -11.64
CA ALA A 119 9.37 -11.31 -12.18
C ALA A 119 9.24 -12.71 -11.55
N GLY A 120 8.39 -12.86 -10.53
CA GLY A 120 8.36 -14.03 -9.66
C GLY A 120 9.47 -14.00 -8.59
N TYR A 121 9.46 -15.01 -7.72
CA TYR A 121 10.49 -15.22 -6.69
C TYR A 121 11.81 -15.70 -7.29
N PHE A 122 11.72 -16.54 -8.32
CA PHE A 122 12.86 -17.25 -8.88
C PHE A 122 13.35 -16.59 -10.17
N GLY A 123 14.64 -16.70 -10.41
CA GLY A 123 15.26 -16.29 -11.66
C GLY A 123 16.37 -15.27 -11.48
N LYS A 124 17.22 -15.24 -12.50
CA LYS A 124 18.39 -14.36 -12.56
C LYS A 124 17.95 -12.93 -12.81
N THR A 125 18.31 -12.03 -11.90
CA THR A 125 18.01 -10.59 -11.96
C THR A 125 19.27 -9.79 -11.65
N TYR A 126 19.23 -8.48 -11.92
CA TYR A 126 20.36 -7.59 -11.72
C TYR A 126 20.60 -7.35 -10.22
N ASN A 127 19.61 -6.75 -9.56
CA ASN A 127 19.61 -6.63 -8.11
C ASN A 127 19.08 -7.94 -7.53
N GLN A 128 19.84 -8.56 -6.64
CA GLN A 128 19.51 -9.85 -6.06
C GLN A 128 19.74 -9.84 -4.55
N THR A 129 18.73 -9.38 -3.82
CA THR A 129 18.67 -9.52 -2.36
C THR A 129 18.08 -10.89 -1.98
N PHE A 130 18.77 -11.68 -1.16
CA PHE A 130 18.32 -13.03 -0.78
C PHE A 130 17.15 -12.96 0.21
N GLY A 131 16.06 -13.65 -0.10
CA GLY A 131 14.82 -13.59 0.68
C GLY A 131 13.86 -12.47 0.26
N ALA A 132 14.24 -11.59 -0.66
CA ALA A 132 13.29 -10.65 -1.25
C ALA A 132 12.10 -11.39 -1.88
N VAL A 133 10.88 -10.96 -1.55
CA VAL A 133 9.63 -11.62 -1.94
C VAL A 133 9.11 -11.17 -3.30
N GLY A 134 9.66 -10.08 -3.84
CA GLY A 134 9.21 -9.51 -5.12
C GLY A 134 10.30 -8.79 -5.90
N LYS A 135 10.12 -8.77 -7.22
CA LYS A 135 10.97 -8.04 -8.16
C LYS A 135 10.12 -7.50 -9.31
N THR A 136 10.41 -6.28 -9.77
CA THR A 136 9.66 -5.66 -10.87
C THR A 136 9.86 -6.36 -12.21
N THR A 137 11.09 -6.72 -12.56
CA THR A 137 11.41 -7.33 -13.87
C THR A 137 12.61 -8.27 -13.78
N SER A 138 12.83 -9.09 -14.81
CA SER A 138 14.03 -9.95 -14.94
C SER A 138 14.65 -9.93 -16.33
N ARG A 139 14.08 -9.18 -17.28
CA ARG A 139 14.47 -9.26 -18.71
C ARG A 139 14.61 -7.90 -19.41
N LEU A 140 14.67 -6.80 -18.65
CA LEU A 140 14.77 -5.45 -19.21
C LEU A 140 16.14 -4.79 -18.97
N LEU A 141 17.10 -5.51 -18.38
CA LEU A 141 18.44 -4.98 -18.09
C LEU A 141 19.16 -4.48 -19.34
N LYS A 142 19.10 -5.24 -20.45
CA LYS A 142 19.67 -4.84 -21.76
C LYS A 142 19.03 -3.58 -22.36
N LYS A 143 17.93 -3.09 -21.78
CA LYS A 143 17.28 -1.83 -22.14
C LYS A 143 17.58 -0.72 -21.12
N GLY A 144 18.57 -0.92 -20.24
CA GLY A 144 18.97 0.00 -19.20
C GLY A 144 18.03 0.02 -17.98
N ILE A 145 17.15 -0.97 -17.84
CA ILE A 145 16.15 -1.02 -16.77
C ILE A 145 16.47 -2.17 -15.80
N PRO A 146 17.11 -1.88 -14.65
CA PRO A 146 17.33 -2.88 -13.62
C PRO A 146 16.02 -3.25 -12.95
N ASN A 147 16.03 -4.36 -12.22
CA ASN A 147 14.95 -4.66 -11.30
C ASN A 147 15.20 -3.97 -9.96
N ILE A 148 14.11 -3.62 -9.28
CA ILE A 148 14.12 -3.29 -7.86
C ILE A 148 13.58 -4.48 -7.07
N CYS A 149 13.95 -4.56 -5.80
CA CYS A 149 13.56 -5.64 -4.90
C CYS A 149 12.52 -5.15 -3.87
N MET A 150 11.64 -6.06 -3.48
CA MET A 150 10.60 -5.87 -2.46
C MET A 150 10.78 -6.89 -1.35
N CYS A 151 10.52 -6.50 -0.11
CA CYS A 151 10.71 -7.33 1.07
C CYS A 151 9.58 -7.09 2.09
N ASP A 152 9.05 -8.17 2.67
CA ASP A 152 8.27 -8.08 3.92
C ASP A 152 9.20 -7.68 5.09
N GLY A 153 8.72 -7.34 6.28
CA GLY A 153 7.35 -7.00 6.64
C GLY A 153 7.33 -5.92 7.71
N PRO A 154 6.15 -5.61 8.27
CA PRO A 154 5.97 -4.54 9.26
C PRO A 154 6.93 -4.52 10.45
N GLN A 155 7.42 -5.69 10.90
CA GLN A 155 8.34 -5.83 12.04
C GLN A 155 9.82 -5.83 11.65
N GLY A 156 10.17 -5.33 10.45
CA GLY A 156 11.54 -5.28 9.93
C GLY A 156 11.73 -6.10 8.65
N LEU A 157 12.91 -5.96 8.04
CA LEU A 157 13.23 -6.63 6.79
C LEU A 157 13.30 -8.15 6.98
N ASN A 158 12.37 -8.87 6.37
CA ASN A 158 12.29 -10.32 6.33
C ASN A 158 13.10 -10.84 5.14
N LEU A 159 14.41 -10.83 5.32
CA LEU A 159 15.38 -11.36 4.36
C LEU A 159 15.94 -12.70 4.84
N THR A 160 16.56 -13.43 3.92
CA THR A 160 17.27 -14.64 4.30
C THR A 160 18.60 -14.25 4.96
N PRO A 161 18.83 -14.60 6.24
CA PRO A 161 19.97 -14.07 7.00
C PRO A 161 21.32 -14.61 6.54
N ARG A 162 21.34 -15.72 5.81
CA ARG A 162 22.56 -16.41 5.37
C ARG A 162 22.45 -16.87 3.93
N ALA A 163 23.43 -16.50 3.12
CA ALA A 163 23.60 -16.97 1.75
C ALA A 163 25.06 -17.35 1.49
N VAL A 164 25.28 -18.18 0.48
CA VAL A 164 26.60 -18.71 0.11
C VAL A 164 26.85 -18.43 -1.36
N GLU A 165 28.02 -17.88 -1.66
CA GLU A 165 28.43 -17.58 -3.02
C GLU A 165 28.60 -18.86 -3.84
N GLY A 166 27.84 -18.90 -4.93
CA GLY A 166 27.91 -19.88 -6.00
C GLY A 166 28.60 -19.30 -7.24
N LYS A 167 28.64 -20.09 -8.33
CA LYS A 167 29.31 -19.70 -9.57
C LYS A 167 28.73 -18.40 -10.16
N ASN A 168 29.61 -17.49 -10.59
CA ASN A 168 29.33 -16.19 -11.23
C ASN A 168 28.69 -15.13 -10.30
N GLN A 169 29.14 -15.04 -9.03
CA GLN A 169 28.61 -14.10 -8.02
C GLN A 169 27.12 -14.28 -7.72
N TRP A 170 26.60 -15.50 -7.89
CA TRP A 170 25.22 -15.85 -7.55
C TRP A 170 25.18 -16.43 -6.17
N PHE A 171 24.34 -15.93 -5.28
CA PHE A 171 24.25 -16.53 -3.96
C PHE A 171 23.15 -17.58 -3.95
N THR A 172 23.45 -18.65 -3.23
CA THR A 172 22.55 -19.76 -2.94
C THR A 172 22.20 -19.71 -1.47
N VAL A 173 20.99 -20.11 -1.14
CA VAL A 173 20.58 -20.27 0.26
C VAL A 173 20.69 -21.76 0.55
N PRO A 174 21.76 -22.24 1.21
CA PRO A 174 21.98 -23.68 1.39
C PRO A 174 21.17 -24.26 2.55
N VAL A 175 20.21 -23.49 3.07
CA VAL A 175 19.41 -23.85 4.24
C VAL A 175 17.94 -23.55 3.95
N VAL A 176 17.08 -24.55 4.05
CA VAL A 176 15.63 -24.32 3.97
C VAL A 176 15.22 -23.37 5.10
N PRO A 177 14.59 -22.21 4.80
CA PRO A 177 14.10 -21.25 5.79
C PRO A 177 13.23 -21.93 6.84
N GLN A 178 13.36 -21.54 8.10
CA GLN A 178 12.76 -22.25 9.24
C GLN A 178 11.23 -22.35 9.15
N ASN A 179 10.57 -21.28 8.68
CA ASN A 179 9.12 -21.23 8.42
C ASN A 179 8.64 -22.19 7.32
N LEU A 180 9.53 -22.69 6.47
CA LEU A 180 9.23 -23.66 5.41
C LEU A 180 9.61 -25.10 5.79
N ARG A 181 10.08 -25.32 7.04
CA ARG A 181 10.54 -26.63 7.52
C ARG A 181 9.42 -27.50 8.10
N TYR A 182 8.35 -27.75 7.35
CA TYR A 182 7.28 -28.66 7.81
C TYR A 182 7.00 -29.81 6.82
N GLY A 183 6.72 -31.00 7.37
CA GLY A 183 6.24 -32.17 6.64
C GLY A 183 7.04 -32.56 5.38
N VAL A 184 6.30 -32.93 4.34
CA VAL A 184 6.83 -33.33 3.02
C VAL A 184 7.52 -32.16 2.31
N LEU A 185 7.10 -30.92 2.59
CA LEU A 185 7.66 -29.71 1.98
C LEU A 185 9.13 -29.52 2.38
N LYS A 186 9.49 -29.74 3.66
CA LYS A 186 10.89 -29.73 4.12
C LYS A 186 11.75 -30.73 3.33
N LYS A 187 11.26 -31.97 3.16
CA LYS A 187 11.99 -33.03 2.43
C LYS A 187 12.17 -32.65 0.96
N LEU A 188 11.11 -32.15 0.32
CA LEU A 188 11.14 -31.71 -1.07
C LEU A 188 12.10 -30.53 -1.27
N LEU A 189 12.01 -29.50 -0.43
CA LEU A 189 12.87 -28.32 -0.51
C LEU A 189 14.33 -28.67 -0.26
N ASN A 190 14.63 -29.57 0.68
CA ASN A 190 16.00 -30.06 0.94
C ASN A 190 16.63 -30.72 -0.30
N LEU A 191 15.86 -31.42 -1.14
CA LEU A 191 16.36 -32.04 -2.38
C LEU A 191 16.80 -30.99 -3.42
N PHE A 192 16.12 -29.84 -3.46
CA PHE A 192 16.42 -28.75 -4.39
C PHE A 192 17.33 -27.66 -3.80
N THR A 193 17.61 -27.75 -2.49
CA THR A 193 18.47 -26.78 -1.79
C THR A 193 19.92 -27.02 -2.20
N PRO A 194 20.62 -26.03 -2.77
CA PRO A 194 22.02 -26.17 -3.15
C PRO A 194 22.87 -26.51 -1.92
N LYS A 195 23.72 -27.53 -2.02
CA LYS A 195 24.67 -27.84 -0.95
C LYS A 195 25.82 -26.85 -0.95
N GLU A 196 26.21 -26.44 0.24
CA GLU A 196 27.41 -25.66 0.47
C GLU A 196 28.66 -26.45 0.05
N LYS A 197 29.58 -25.77 -0.63
CA LYS A 197 30.90 -26.31 -0.98
C LYS A 197 31.92 -25.76 0.01
N ALA A 198 32.94 -26.54 0.33
CA ALA A 198 33.94 -26.21 1.34
C ALA A 198 34.69 -24.88 1.09
N GLU A 199 34.76 -24.42 -0.17
CA GLU A 199 35.49 -23.21 -0.59
C GLU A 199 34.58 -21.99 -0.84
N SER A 200 33.26 -22.09 -0.61
CA SER A 200 32.36 -20.98 -0.90
C SER A 200 32.39 -19.88 0.17
N SER A 201 32.45 -18.62 -0.24
CA SER A 201 32.27 -17.46 0.64
C SER A 201 30.84 -17.45 1.23
N VAL A 202 30.73 -17.22 2.53
CA VAL A 202 29.46 -17.13 3.26
C VAL A 202 29.16 -15.67 3.57
N TYR A 203 27.92 -15.24 3.33
CA TYR A 203 27.44 -13.89 3.56
C TYR A 203 26.29 -13.89 4.55
N TYR A 204 26.31 -12.90 5.44
CA TYR A 204 25.31 -12.69 6.47
C TYR A 204 24.64 -11.33 6.29
N GLN A 205 23.32 -11.27 6.44
CA GLN A 205 22.52 -10.05 6.38
C GLN A 205 21.37 -10.13 7.39
N TYR A 206 21.73 -10.10 8.68
CA TYR A 206 20.73 -9.97 9.74
C TYR A 206 20.12 -8.57 9.70
N CYS A 207 18.82 -8.49 9.94
CA CYS A 207 18.06 -7.23 9.97
C CYS A 207 17.45 -7.05 11.36
N THR A 208 17.13 -5.81 11.71
CA THR A 208 16.51 -5.51 13.01
C THR A 208 15.06 -6.02 13.05
N GLN A 209 14.70 -6.68 14.15
CA GLN A 209 13.32 -7.06 14.44
C GLN A 209 12.68 -6.02 15.36
N TRP A 210 11.73 -5.26 14.82
CA TRP A 210 11.00 -4.21 15.54
C TRP A 210 9.77 -4.75 16.27
N PRO A 211 9.25 -4.02 17.27
CA PRO A 211 7.94 -4.31 17.87
C PRO A 211 6.82 -4.38 16.82
N CYS A 212 5.78 -5.16 17.11
CA CYS A 212 4.60 -5.22 16.25
C CYS A 212 3.84 -3.89 16.26
N GLU A 213 3.09 -3.62 15.19
CA GLU A 213 2.46 -2.31 14.99
C GLU A 213 1.40 -1.98 16.06
N THR A 214 0.71 -2.97 16.61
CA THR A 214 -0.20 -2.75 17.74
C THR A 214 0.53 -2.21 18.98
N LEU A 215 1.75 -2.70 19.25
CA LEU A 215 2.56 -2.18 20.36
C LEU A 215 3.11 -0.79 20.02
N LEU A 216 3.52 -0.56 18.78
CA LEU A 216 3.94 0.77 18.33
C LEU A 216 2.80 1.80 18.43
N ALA A 217 1.56 1.41 18.14
CA ALA A 217 0.40 2.29 18.26
C ALA A 217 0.13 2.75 19.70
N GLN A 218 0.42 1.91 20.68
CA GLN A 218 0.24 2.24 22.10
C GLN A 218 1.23 3.31 22.59
N THR A 219 2.25 3.67 21.80
CA THR A 219 3.15 4.77 22.14
C THR A 219 2.53 6.15 21.90
N TRP A 220 1.55 6.25 20.99
CA TRP A 220 0.98 7.51 20.51
C TRP A 220 2.04 8.51 20.00
N ASP A 221 3.23 8.04 19.63
CA ASP A 221 4.39 8.88 19.34
C ASP A 221 4.77 8.83 17.86
N CYS A 222 4.32 9.83 17.10
CA CYS A 222 4.71 9.97 15.70
C CYS A 222 6.23 10.18 15.54
N GLY A 223 6.89 10.88 16.47
CA GLY A 223 8.34 11.11 16.41
C GLY A 223 9.13 9.81 16.52
N LEU A 224 8.70 8.91 17.41
CA LEU A 224 9.30 7.57 17.52
C LEU A 224 9.15 6.76 16.22
N LEU A 225 7.97 6.78 15.59
CA LEU A 225 7.75 6.08 14.32
C LEU A 225 8.59 6.67 13.17
N TYR A 226 8.81 7.98 13.17
CA TYR A 226 9.73 8.62 12.21
C TYR A 226 11.16 8.10 12.38
N GLU A 227 11.66 8.03 13.62
CA GLU A 227 13.01 7.55 13.92
C GLU A 227 13.18 6.06 13.56
N MET A 228 12.19 5.23 13.88
CA MET A 228 12.15 3.82 13.43
C MET A 228 12.15 3.71 11.90
N GLY A 229 11.40 4.57 11.22
CA GLY A 229 11.36 4.65 9.76
C GLY A 229 12.73 4.98 9.17
N ARG A 230 13.46 5.95 9.75
CA ARG A 230 14.80 6.32 9.31
C ARG A 230 15.82 5.20 9.53
N ALA A 231 15.75 4.51 10.67
CA ALA A 231 16.60 3.35 10.94
C ALA A 231 16.34 2.22 9.92
N THR A 232 15.07 1.91 9.66
CA THR A 232 14.68 0.91 8.66
C THR A 232 15.08 1.31 7.24
N GLY A 233 14.96 2.60 6.90
CA GLY A 233 15.41 3.15 5.62
C GLY A 233 16.90 2.92 5.35
N SER A 234 17.74 3.01 6.39
CA SER A 234 19.16 2.71 6.31
C SER A 234 19.42 1.23 6.00
N GLU A 235 18.68 0.30 6.62
CA GLU A 235 18.78 -1.13 6.31
C GLU A 235 18.29 -1.47 4.88
N LEU A 236 17.26 -0.77 4.38
CA LEU A 236 16.78 -0.94 3.00
C LEU A 236 17.87 -0.60 1.98
N LEU A 237 18.59 0.50 2.21
CA LEU A 237 19.71 0.92 1.35
C LEU A 237 20.85 -0.10 1.36
N GLU A 238 21.26 -0.56 2.55
CA GLU A 238 22.36 -1.52 2.72
C GLU A 238 22.03 -2.87 2.05
N THR A 239 20.80 -3.35 2.21
CA THR A 239 20.35 -4.65 1.66
C THR A 239 19.96 -4.58 0.17
N GLY A 240 19.88 -3.37 -0.40
CA GLY A 240 19.43 -3.16 -1.77
C GLY A 240 17.93 -3.39 -1.99
N VAL A 241 17.12 -3.41 -0.93
CA VAL A 241 15.66 -3.45 -1.04
C VAL A 241 15.15 -2.04 -1.35
N THR A 242 14.28 -1.90 -2.35
CA THR A 242 13.74 -0.60 -2.73
C THR A 242 12.38 -0.32 -2.13
N LEU A 243 11.51 -1.34 -2.08
CA LEU A 243 10.16 -1.20 -1.54
C LEU A 243 9.97 -2.12 -0.34
N TRP A 244 9.74 -1.52 0.82
CA TRP A 244 9.38 -2.23 2.03
C TRP A 244 7.87 -2.47 2.05
N LEU A 245 7.44 -3.72 2.21
CA LEU A 245 6.03 -4.10 2.23
C LEU A 245 5.45 -3.88 3.63
N ALA A 246 5.44 -2.62 4.04
CA ALA A 246 4.99 -2.12 5.32
C ALA A 246 4.68 -0.62 5.17
N PRO A 247 3.97 -0.01 6.12
CA PRO A 247 3.24 -0.65 7.21
C PRO A 247 1.96 -1.37 6.76
N GLY A 248 1.49 -2.29 7.60
CA GLY A 248 0.10 -2.74 7.59
C GLY A 248 -0.78 -1.62 8.19
N MET A 249 -2.01 -1.45 7.73
CA MET A 249 -2.85 -0.36 8.24
C MET A 249 -4.35 -0.58 8.00
N ASN A 250 -4.78 -1.84 7.95
CA ASN A 250 -6.21 -2.14 8.04
C ASN A 250 -6.69 -1.89 9.47
N LEU A 251 -7.95 -1.50 9.65
CA LEU A 251 -8.48 -1.24 10.98
C LEU A 251 -8.70 -2.52 11.78
N HIS A 252 -8.55 -2.44 13.10
CA HIS A 252 -8.97 -3.48 14.04
C HIS A 252 -10.50 -3.56 14.15
N ARG A 253 -11.20 -3.89 13.05
CA ARG A 253 -12.67 -3.98 13.03
C ARG A 253 -13.23 -5.00 14.02
N ASN A 254 -12.50 -6.09 14.23
CA ASN A 254 -12.87 -7.14 15.17
C ASN A 254 -11.58 -7.69 15.83
N PRO A 255 -11.59 -7.93 17.15
CA PRO A 255 -10.41 -8.41 17.87
C PRO A 255 -9.90 -9.79 17.39
N LEU A 256 -10.75 -10.58 16.72
CA LEU A 256 -10.42 -11.92 16.24
C LEU A 256 -9.68 -11.94 14.89
N CYS A 257 -9.44 -10.79 14.26
CA CYS A 257 -8.64 -10.76 13.04
C CYS A 257 -7.20 -11.18 13.34
N GLY A 258 -6.76 -12.27 12.71
CA GLY A 258 -5.44 -12.88 12.95
C GLY A 258 -4.23 -12.01 12.57
N ARG A 259 -4.45 -10.86 11.91
CA ARG A 259 -3.40 -9.91 11.53
C ARG A 259 -3.46 -8.58 12.27
N ASN A 260 -4.31 -8.46 13.29
CA ASN A 260 -4.36 -7.24 14.10
C ASN A 260 -2.99 -6.84 14.65
N PHE A 261 -2.14 -7.81 15.03
CA PHE A 261 -0.79 -7.54 15.54
C PHE A 261 0.08 -6.69 14.60
N GLU A 262 -0.11 -6.79 13.27
CA GLU A 262 0.63 -6.02 12.27
C GLU A 262 -0.18 -4.86 11.69
N TYR A 263 -1.20 -4.41 12.41
CA TYR A 263 -1.95 -3.18 12.16
C TYR A 263 -1.96 -2.31 13.42
N TYR A 264 -2.20 -1.01 13.25
CA TYR A 264 -2.12 -0.03 14.34
C TYR A 264 -3.32 -0.02 15.29
N SER A 265 -4.52 0.29 14.80
CA SER A 265 -5.66 0.62 15.68
C SER A 265 -7.03 0.38 15.01
N GLU A 266 -8.09 0.43 15.80
CA GLU A 266 -9.47 0.59 15.33
C GLU A 266 -9.76 2.03 14.87
N ASP A 267 -8.97 3.02 15.30
CA ASP A 267 -9.13 4.43 14.94
C ASP A 267 -8.34 4.78 13.66
N PRO A 268 -8.99 5.36 12.62
CA PRO A 268 -8.33 5.70 11.38
C PRO A 268 -7.37 6.90 11.49
N LEU A 269 -7.57 7.82 12.44
CA LEU A 269 -6.70 8.98 12.61
C LEU A 269 -5.34 8.55 13.18
N LEU A 270 -5.33 7.78 14.27
CA LEU A 270 -4.13 7.22 14.87
C LEU A 270 -3.38 6.33 13.86
N THR A 271 -4.11 5.43 13.19
CA THR A 271 -3.56 4.57 12.13
C THR A 271 -2.90 5.38 11.03
N GLY A 272 -3.58 6.40 10.50
CA GLY A 272 -3.07 7.24 9.41
C GLY A 272 -1.85 8.07 9.81
N LYS A 273 -1.86 8.67 11.01
CA LYS A 273 -0.76 9.52 11.52
C LYS A 273 0.51 8.72 11.77
N LEU A 274 0.41 7.56 12.42
CA LEU A 274 1.57 6.71 12.69
C LEU A 274 2.16 6.15 11.39
N ALA A 275 1.32 5.66 10.47
CA ALA A 275 1.76 5.18 9.17
C ALA A 275 2.44 6.28 8.33
N ALA A 276 1.89 7.52 8.35
CA ALA A 276 2.49 8.66 7.69
C ALA A 276 3.88 8.97 8.23
N SER A 277 4.03 8.99 9.57
CA SER A 277 5.30 9.31 10.21
C SER A 277 6.38 8.28 9.92
N LEU A 278 6.05 6.98 9.98
CA LEU A 278 6.95 5.89 9.59
C LEU A 278 7.41 6.06 8.13
N SER A 279 6.46 6.35 7.22
CA SER A 279 6.76 6.60 5.80
C SER A 279 7.69 7.78 5.59
N GLN A 280 7.49 8.88 6.31
CA GLN A 280 8.37 10.06 6.24
C GLN A 280 9.80 9.71 6.70
N GLY A 281 9.93 8.94 7.78
CA GLY A 281 11.22 8.45 8.27
C GLY A 281 11.95 7.63 7.21
N VAL A 282 11.27 6.67 6.60
CA VAL A 282 11.81 5.85 5.50
C VAL A 282 12.21 6.74 4.31
N ASN A 283 11.31 7.61 3.85
CA ASN A 283 11.53 8.50 2.71
C ASN A 283 12.71 9.47 2.90
N SER A 284 13.04 9.83 4.14
CA SER A 284 14.18 10.71 4.45
C SER A 284 15.55 10.14 4.01
N CYS A 285 15.64 8.82 3.82
CA CYS A 285 16.86 8.15 3.37
C CYS A 285 17.07 8.26 1.84
N GLY A 286 16.03 8.59 1.07
CA GLY A 286 16.09 8.69 -0.40
C GLY A 286 16.20 7.34 -1.11
N GLY A 287 15.71 7.25 -2.36
CA GLY A 287 15.91 6.06 -3.20
C GLY A 287 15.17 4.77 -2.78
N ILE A 288 14.49 4.77 -1.63
CA ILE A 288 13.71 3.65 -1.08
C ILE A 288 12.34 4.14 -0.62
N GLY A 289 11.42 3.25 -0.28
CA GLY A 289 10.11 3.67 0.23
C GLY A 289 9.22 2.56 0.74
N VAL A 290 8.14 2.97 1.41
CA VAL A 290 7.11 2.09 1.97
C VAL A 290 6.07 1.68 0.91
N THR A 291 5.33 0.62 1.25
CA THR A 291 4.16 0.12 0.51
C THR A 291 3.02 -0.08 1.50
N TYR A 292 2.11 0.89 1.60
CA TYR A 292 0.95 0.77 2.49
C TYR A 292 0.07 -0.42 2.09
N LYS A 293 -0.35 -1.22 3.07
CA LYS A 293 -1.16 -2.42 2.82
C LYS A 293 -2.18 -2.71 3.94
N HIS A 294 -3.29 -3.38 3.66
CA HIS A 294 -3.77 -3.83 2.35
C HIS A 294 -4.95 -2.95 1.97
N PHE A 295 -4.81 -2.19 0.90
CA PHE A 295 -5.82 -1.26 0.42
C PHE A 295 -6.94 -2.02 -0.29
N ALA A 296 -8.15 -2.18 0.25
CA ALA A 296 -8.64 -1.79 1.56
C ALA A 296 -9.52 -2.92 2.16
N CYS A 297 -9.98 -2.73 3.39
CA CYS A 297 -10.92 -3.64 4.07
C CYS A 297 -10.48 -5.11 4.15
N ASN A 298 -9.20 -5.36 4.42
CA ASN A 298 -8.67 -6.70 4.71
C ASN A 298 -8.57 -6.94 6.22
N ASP A 299 -9.69 -6.73 6.91
CA ASP A 299 -9.85 -6.83 8.37
C ASP A 299 -10.38 -8.21 8.83
N ARG A 300 -10.36 -9.21 7.94
CA ARG A 300 -10.64 -10.63 8.24
C ARG A 300 -9.75 -11.53 7.39
N GLU A 301 -9.16 -12.54 8.03
CA GLU A 301 -8.25 -13.48 7.37
C GLU A 301 -8.95 -14.70 6.74
N GLU A 302 -10.03 -15.16 7.36
CA GLU A 302 -10.82 -16.26 6.84
C GLU A 302 -11.41 -15.91 5.47
N GLU A 303 -11.17 -16.78 4.48
CA GLU A 303 -11.59 -16.59 3.09
C GLU A 303 -11.16 -15.24 2.48
N ARG A 304 -10.06 -14.62 2.95
CA ARG A 304 -9.62 -13.28 2.47
C ARG A 304 -9.44 -13.15 0.96
N GLN A 305 -9.19 -14.25 0.26
CA GLN A 305 -9.08 -14.30 -1.21
C GLN A 305 -10.41 -14.28 -1.96
N ARG A 306 -11.53 -14.48 -1.28
CA ARG A 306 -12.85 -14.65 -1.90
C ARG A 306 -13.94 -13.88 -1.19
N MET A 307 -13.82 -13.59 0.10
CA MET A 307 -14.86 -12.87 0.84
C MET A 307 -15.16 -11.50 0.22
N SER A 308 -16.38 -11.04 0.42
CA SER A 308 -16.80 -9.68 0.06
C SER A 308 -17.18 -8.93 1.32
N VAL A 309 -16.59 -7.76 1.50
CA VAL A 309 -16.96 -6.82 2.56
C VAL A 309 -18.10 -5.97 2.01
N GLU A 310 -19.29 -6.14 2.58
CA GLU A 310 -20.45 -5.30 2.28
C GLU A 310 -20.43 -4.11 3.23
N ILE A 311 -20.21 -2.91 2.69
CA ILE A 311 -19.98 -1.68 3.47
C ILE A 311 -20.60 -0.46 2.76
N SER A 312 -21.15 0.46 3.54
CA SER A 312 -21.71 1.71 3.02
C SER A 312 -20.58 2.64 2.55
N GLU A 313 -20.88 3.58 1.65
CA GLU A 313 -19.86 4.49 1.14
C GLU A 313 -19.32 5.41 2.25
N ARG A 314 -20.18 5.85 3.16
CA ARG A 314 -19.84 6.64 4.34
C ARG A 314 -18.87 5.88 5.24
N ALA A 315 -19.22 4.66 5.64
CA ALA A 315 -18.34 3.84 6.48
C ALA A 315 -17.01 3.58 5.77
N LEU A 316 -17.03 3.24 4.48
CA LEU A 316 -15.81 3.03 3.69
C LEU A 316 -14.91 4.27 3.71
N ARG A 317 -15.47 5.46 3.44
CA ARG A 317 -14.76 6.73 3.32
C ARG A 317 -14.29 7.32 4.65
N GLU A 318 -15.10 7.23 5.70
CA GLU A 318 -14.81 7.83 7.01
C GLU A 318 -13.96 6.92 7.90
N THR A 319 -13.96 5.61 7.68
CA THR A 319 -13.19 4.66 8.48
C THR A 319 -12.09 3.97 7.66
N HIS A 320 -12.43 2.94 6.88
CA HIS A 320 -11.47 2.01 6.28
C HIS A 320 -10.53 2.66 5.25
N LEU A 321 -10.98 3.72 4.57
CA LEU A 321 -10.16 4.51 3.65
C LEU A 321 -9.47 5.70 4.33
N LYS A 322 -10.00 6.19 5.46
CA LYS A 322 -9.53 7.43 6.09
C LYS A 322 -8.07 7.35 6.56
N GLY A 323 -7.68 6.21 7.14
CA GLY A 323 -6.28 5.97 7.51
C GLY A 323 -5.35 6.05 6.30
N PHE A 324 -5.72 5.40 5.18
CA PHE A 324 -4.96 5.47 3.92
C PHE A 324 -4.95 6.88 3.33
N GLU A 325 -6.06 7.63 3.38
CA GLU A 325 -6.12 9.01 2.91
C GLU A 325 -5.09 9.88 3.64
N ILE A 326 -5.09 9.83 4.97
CA ILE A 326 -4.14 10.56 5.83
C ILE A 326 -2.72 10.14 5.47
N ALA A 327 -2.44 8.84 5.47
CA ALA A 327 -1.10 8.32 5.23
C ALA A 327 -0.57 8.64 3.83
N VAL A 328 -1.43 8.66 2.81
CA VAL A 328 -1.05 9.04 1.43
C VAL A 328 -0.74 10.53 1.35
N LYS A 329 -1.63 11.38 1.88
CA LYS A 329 -1.50 12.85 1.80
C LYS A 329 -0.33 13.38 2.63
N GLU A 330 -0.07 12.76 3.78
CA GLU A 330 0.97 13.23 4.71
C GLU A 330 2.27 12.43 4.62
N GLY A 331 2.20 11.12 4.34
CA GLY A 331 3.37 10.23 4.36
C GLY A 331 4.10 10.07 3.02
N ASN A 332 3.47 10.45 1.91
CA ASN A 332 4.01 10.34 0.55
C ASN A 332 4.63 8.95 0.24
N PRO A 333 3.85 7.85 0.33
CA PRO A 333 4.35 6.51 0.08
C PRO A 333 4.81 6.33 -1.37
N LYS A 334 5.84 5.51 -1.61
CA LYS A 334 6.22 5.13 -2.98
C LYS A 334 5.21 4.16 -3.62
N ALA A 335 4.55 3.34 -2.80
CA ALA A 335 3.60 2.36 -3.30
C ALA A 335 2.41 2.10 -2.36
N VAL A 336 1.36 1.52 -2.92
CA VAL A 336 0.20 0.98 -2.21
C VAL A 336 -0.07 -0.44 -2.72
N MET A 337 -0.34 -1.37 -1.83
CA MET A 337 -0.70 -2.75 -2.15
C MET A 337 -2.20 -2.97 -1.96
N THR A 338 -2.89 -3.41 -3.01
CA THR A 338 -4.32 -3.73 -2.92
C THR A 338 -4.55 -5.04 -2.20
N SER A 339 -5.65 -5.13 -1.45
CA SER A 339 -6.07 -6.34 -0.73
C SER A 339 -6.51 -7.49 -1.65
N TYR A 340 -6.63 -8.66 -1.03
CA TYR A 340 -7.15 -9.87 -1.65
C TYR A 340 -8.66 -9.86 -1.86
N ASN A 341 -9.39 -9.26 -0.92
CA ASN A 341 -10.84 -9.39 -0.81
C ASN A 341 -11.58 -8.54 -1.85
N ARG A 342 -12.90 -8.73 -1.84
CA ARG A 342 -13.84 -7.87 -2.55
C ARG A 342 -14.41 -6.82 -1.59
N ILE A 343 -14.76 -5.66 -2.13
CA ILE A 343 -15.59 -4.66 -1.47
C ILE A 343 -16.83 -4.50 -2.35
N ASN A 344 -18.01 -4.66 -1.75
CA ASN A 344 -19.31 -4.62 -2.45
C ASN A 344 -19.27 -5.44 -3.75
N GLY A 345 -18.76 -6.68 -3.65
CA GLY A 345 -18.71 -7.69 -4.70
C GLY A 345 -17.65 -7.52 -5.79
N ALA A 346 -16.78 -6.51 -5.73
CA ALA A 346 -15.68 -6.31 -6.68
C ALA A 346 -14.30 -6.40 -6.02
N TYR A 347 -13.35 -7.09 -6.65
CA TYR A 347 -11.97 -7.21 -6.15
C TYR A 347 -11.27 -5.85 -6.18
N VAL A 348 -10.60 -5.46 -5.09
CA VAL A 348 -10.00 -4.12 -5.01
C VAL A 348 -8.96 -3.88 -6.12
N SER A 349 -8.16 -4.91 -6.45
CA SER A 349 -7.19 -4.87 -7.56
C SER A 349 -7.80 -4.75 -8.96
N ASN A 350 -9.12 -4.88 -9.12
CA ASN A 350 -9.85 -4.69 -10.37
C ASN A 350 -10.84 -3.51 -10.31
N THR A 351 -10.83 -2.71 -9.23
CA THR A 351 -11.76 -1.60 -9.03
C THR A 351 -11.10 -0.25 -9.31
N ARG A 352 -11.44 0.35 -10.45
CA ARG A 352 -10.96 1.69 -10.85
C ARG A 352 -11.38 2.80 -9.89
N GLU A 353 -12.57 2.69 -9.33
CA GLU A 353 -13.11 3.67 -8.37
C GLU A 353 -12.18 3.81 -7.15
N LEU A 354 -11.57 2.71 -6.70
CA LEU A 354 -10.65 2.73 -5.57
C LEU A 354 -9.24 3.13 -6.01
N CYS A 355 -8.69 2.47 -7.03
CA CYS A 355 -7.28 2.62 -7.42
C CYS A 355 -6.98 3.90 -8.21
N VAL A 356 -7.96 4.51 -8.89
CA VAL A 356 -7.80 5.75 -9.65
C VAL A 356 -8.65 6.86 -9.07
N ASP A 357 -9.96 6.68 -8.99
CA ASP A 357 -10.86 7.79 -8.65
C ASP A 357 -10.59 8.28 -7.22
N VAL A 358 -10.57 7.41 -6.22
CA VAL A 358 -10.21 7.78 -4.85
C VAL A 358 -8.71 8.04 -4.72
N LEU A 359 -7.90 7.00 -4.92
CA LEU A 359 -6.49 7.04 -4.53
C LEU A 359 -5.71 8.12 -5.30
N ARG A 360 -5.95 8.28 -6.60
CA ARG A 360 -5.16 9.18 -7.45
C ARG A 360 -5.84 10.53 -7.69
N CYS A 361 -7.13 10.54 -8.00
CA CYS A 361 -7.85 11.77 -8.32
C CYS A 361 -8.25 12.55 -7.07
N GLU A 362 -8.82 11.90 -6.05
CA GLU A 362 -9.22 12.60 -4.81
C GLU A 362 -8.05 12.86 -3.86
N TRP A 363 -7.09 11.92 -3.74
CA TRP A 363 -6.00 12.03 -2.76
C TRP A 363 -4.66 12.47 -3.35
N GLY A 364 -4.52 12.49 -4.68
CA GLY A 364 -3.29 12.91 -5.35
C GLY A 364 -2.16 11.88 -5.32
N PHE A 365 -2.43 10.59 -5.06
CA PHE A 365 -1.40 9.56 -5.07
C PHE A 365 -0.72 9.44 -6.44
N SER A 366 0.60 9.60 -6.46
CA SER A 366 1.42 9.57 -7.69
C SER A 366 2.41 8.39 -7.75
N GLY A 367 2.31 7.47 -6.80
CA GLY A 367 3.15 6.28 -6.71
C GLY A 367 2.59 5.06 -7.46
N LEU A 368 3.20 3.91 -7.17
CA LEU A 368 2.88 2.61 -7.75
C LEU A 368 1.75 1.90 -6.98
N VAL A 369 0.75 1.37 -7.68
CA VAL A 369 -0.20 0.41 -7.09
C VAL A 369 0.21 -1.00 -7.49
N MET A 370 0.26 -1.93 -6.55
CA MET A 370 0.52 -3.35 -6.83
C MET A 370 -0.54 -4.25 -6.22
N THR A 371 -0.71 -5.46 -6.76
CA THR A 371 -1.54 -6.48 -6.12
C THR A 371 -0.84 -7.06 -4.89
N ASP A 372 -1.60 -7.58 -3.95
CA ASP A 372 -1.07 -8.60 -3.04
C ASP A 372 -0.63 -9.85 -3.84
N TRP A 373 0.18 -10.70 -3.22
CA TRP A 373 0.81 -11.83 -3.86
C TRP A 373 -0.19 -12.91 -4.24
N PHE A 374 -0.30 -13.21 -5.52
CA PHE A 374 -1.25 -14.20 -6.02
C PHE A 374 -2.73 -13.80 -5.81
N ALA A 375 -3.01 -12.51 -5.65
CA ALA A 375 -4.39 -12.02 -5.58
C ALA A 375 -5.17 -12.28 -6.88
N THR A 376 -4.47 -12.47 -8.01
CA THR A 376 -5.08 -12.76 -9.31
C THR A 376 -5.01 -14.25 -9.66
N GLY A 377 -6.09 -14.82 -10.20
CA GLY A 377 -6.22 -16.27 -10.33
C GLY A 377 -7.30 -16.73 -11.33
N ARG A 378 -7.83 -17.93 -11.09
CA ARG A 378 -9.00 -18.47 -11.83
C ARG A 378 -10.30 -17.99 -11.19
N ASP A 379 -10.38 -18.08 -9.87
CA ASP A 379 -11.58 -17.78 -9.08
C ASP A 379 -11.40 -16.53 -8.19
N THR A 380 -10.33 -15.77 -8.45
CA THR A 380 -10.00 -14.50 -7.78
C THR A 380 -9.88 -13.37 -8.81
N ALA A 381 -9.28 -12.24 -8.46
CA ALA A 381 -9.12 -11.11 -9.36
C ALA A 381 -8.55 -11.49 -10.75
N ALA A 382 -8.98 -10.79 -11.79
CA ALA A 382 -8.50 -10.98 -13.15
C ALA A 382 -7.24 -10.13 -13.38
N ALA A 383 -6.13 -10.79 -13.72
CA ALA A 383 -4.85 -10.10 -13.95
C ALA A 383 -4.90 -9.11 -15.13
N GLU A 384 -5.67 -9.42 -16.17
CA GLU A 384 -5.88 -8.55 -17.31
C GLU A 384 -6.73 -7.29 -17.01
N GLU A 385 -7.40 -7.23 -15.87
CA GLU A 385 -8.23 -6.10 -15.44
C GLU A 385 -7.51 -5.17 -14.45
N CYS A 386 -6.37 -5.60 -13.89
CA CYS A 386 -5.57 -4.79 -12.96
C CYS A 386 -5.10 -3.47 -13.58
N VAL A 387 -4.45 -3.51 -14.75
CA VAL A 387 -3.93 -2.30 -15.40
C VAL A 387 -5.05 -1.31 -15.78
N PRO A 388 -6.18 -1.72 -16.40
CA PRO A 388 -7.32 -0.83 -16.61
C PRO A 388 -7.90 -0.20 -15.33
N ALA A 389 -7.85 -0.94 -14.22
CA ALA A 389 -8.28 -0.47 -12.91
C ALA A 389 -7.28 0.52 -12.26
N GLY A 390 -6.05 0.64 -12.78
CA GLY A 390 -5.00 1.46 -12.17
C GLY A 390 -4.18 0.72 -11.10
N ASN A 391 -4.29 -0.60 -11.03
CA ASN A 391 -3.32 -1.46 -10.35
C ASN A 391 -2.19 -1.80 -11.33
N ASP A 392 -1.05 -1.17 -11.12
CA ASP A 392 0.01 -1.05 -12.12
C ASP A 392 0.89 -2.30 -12.22
N LEU A 393 1.07 -3.03 -11.11
CA LEU A 393 1.99 -4.16 -11.02
C LEU A 393 1.33 -5.39 -10.40
N VAL A 394 1.15 -6.44 -11.23
CA VAL A 394 0.60 -7.72 -10.76
C VAL A 394 1.71 -8.58 -10.14
N MET A 395 1.57 -8.88 -8.85
CA MET A 395 2.54 -9.59 -8.01
C MET A 395 2.12 -11.02 -7.64
N PRO A 396 3.07 -11.95 -7.44
CA PRO A 396 4.50 -11.84 -7.79
C PRO A 396 4.74 -11.92 -9.31
N GLY A 397 3.69 -12.20 -10.08
CA GLY A 397 3.76 -12.46 -11.51
C GLY A 397 4.13 -13.90 -11.85
N SER A 398 3.69 -14.34 -13.03
CA SER A 398 4.01 -15.65 -13.59
C SER A 398 4.05 -15.58 -15.12
N VAL A 399 4.56 -16.63 -15.76
CA VAL A 399 4.50 -16.74 -17.23
C VAL A 399 3.06 -16.70 -17.73
N GLN A 400 2.12 -17.32 -16.99
CA GLN A 400 0.71 -17.36 -17.37
C GLN A 400 0.04 -16.00 -17.20
N THR A 401 0.27 -15.32 -16.07
CA THR A 401 -0.21 -13.95 -15.82
C THR A 401 0.25 -13.01 -16.94
N ARG A 402 1.54 -13.06 -17.28
CA ARG A 402 2.11 -12.23 -18.36
C ARG A 402 1.48 -12.52 -19.72
N LYS A 403 1.21 -13.80 -20.03
CA LYS A 403 0.52 -14.19 -21.28
C LYS A 403 -0.91 -13.64 -21.32
N LYS A 404 -1.65 -13.67 -20.20
CA LYS A 404 -3.01 -13.09 -20.09
C LYS A 404 -2.97 -11.58 -20.36
N VAL A 405 -2.11 -10.84 -19.64
CA VAL A 405 -1.94 -9.38 -19.81
C VAL A 405 -1.53 -9.03 -21.25
N LEU A 406 -0.53 -9.72 -21.80
CA LEU A 406 -0.09 -9.48 -23.18
C LEU A 406 -1.21 -9.71 -24.20
N ARG A 407 -2.00 -10.78 -24.02
CA ARG A 407 -3.13 -11.08 -24.90
C ARG A 407 -4.22 -10.02 -24.78
N ALA A 408 -4.57 -9.60 -23.57
CA ALA A 408 -5.56 -8.56 -23.32
C ALA A 408 -5.15 -7.22 -23.96
N TYR A 409 -3.89 -6.83 -23.78
CA TYR A 409 -3.33 -5.63 -24.41
C TYR A 409 -3.35 -5.72 -25.95
N LYS A 410 -2.90 -6.83 -26.54
CA LYS A 410 -2.95 -7.03 -28.01
C LYS A 410 -4.36 -7.03 -28.59
N LYS A 411 -5.37 -7.40 -27.79
CA LYS A 411 -6.79 -7.38 -28.17
C LYS A 411 -7.48 -6.04 -27.87
N GLY A 412 -6.76 -5.03 -27.39
CA GLY A 412 -7.33 -3.72 -27.04
C GLY A 412 -8.15 -3.69 -25.75
N LYS A 413 -8.21 -4.79 -24.98
CA LYS A 413 -8.88 -4.82 -23.67
C LYS A 413 -8.16 -3.96 -22.63
N ILE A 414 -6.83 -3.92 -22.71
CA ILE A 414 -6.02 -2.93 -22.00
C ILE A 414 -5.69 -1.83 -23.01
N ARG A 415 -6.21 -0.62 -22.77
CA ARG A 415 -5.97 0.53 -23.66
C ARG A 415 -4.53 0.99 -23.54
N GLU A 416 -3.98 1.54 -24.62
CA GLU A 416 -2.60 2.06 -24.62
C GLU A 416 -2.37 3.11 -23.52
N LYS A 417 -3.36 3.98 -23.27
CA LYS A 417 -3.25 5.01 -22.22
C LYS A 417 -3.08 4.40 -20.83
N ASP A 418 -3.81 3.33 -20.50
CA ASP A 418 -3.73 2.70 -19.17
C ASP A 418 -2.40 1.94 -19.05
N MET A 419 -2.01 1.19 -20.10
CA MET A 419 -0.73 0.50 -20.16
C MET A 419 0.46 1.48 -20.05
N ALA A 420 0.38 2.63 -20.70
CA ALA A 420 1.41 3.67 -20.67
C ALA A 420 1.56 4.25 -19.28
N VAL A 421 0.47 4.62 -18.62
CA VAL A 421 0.49 5.15 -17.26
C VAL A 421 1.15 4.15 -16.30
N SER A 422 0.70 2.90 -16.27
CA SER A 422 1.27 1.90 -15.35
C SER A 422 2.74 1.59 -15.62
N CYS A 423 3.13 1.43 -16.89
CA CYS A 423 4.54 1.23 -17.23
C CYS A 423 5.40 2.41 -16.78
N LYS A 424 4.95 3.65 -17.02
CA LYS A 424 5.74 4.85 -16.68
C LYS A 424 5.84 5.08 -15.17
N LEU A 425 4.80 4.73 -14.39
CA LEU A 425 4.88 4.76 -12.92
C LEU A 425 5.90 3.74 -12.39
N ILE A 426 5.94 2.53 -12.96
CA ILE A 426 6.96 1.53 -12.61
C ILE A 426 8.36 2.00 -13.00
N LEU A 427 8.52 2.57 -14.21
CA LEU A 427 9.81 3.13 -14.67
C LEU A 427 10.28 4.26 -13.76
N LYS A 428 9.41 5.23 -13.46
CA LYS A 428 9.67 6.32 -12.51
C LYS A 428 10.16 5.76 -11.17
N THR A 429 9.44 4.78 -10.61
CA THR A 429 9.80 4.15 -9.34
C THR A 429 11.18 3.48 -9.39
N ILE A 430 11.50 2.77 -10.49
CA ILE A 430 12.81 2.16 -10.69
C ILE A 430 13.89 3.25 -10.83
N MET A 431 13.65 4.29 -11.62
CA MET A 431 14.64 5.32 -11.92
C MET A 431 14.94 6.24 -10.73
N GLU A 432 13.97 6.44 -9.85
CA GLU A 432 14.13 7.15 -8.57
C GLU A 432 14.71 6.27 -7.46
N SER A 433 15.01 4.99 -7.73
CA SER A 433 15.53 4.09 -6.70
C SER A 433 17.04 4.22 -6.51
N ALA A 434 17.52 3.96 -5.28
CA ALA A 434 18.95 3.93 -4.96
C ALA A 434 19.72 2.94 -5.86
N VAL A 435 19.08 1.81 -6.19
CA VAL A 435 19.59 0.80 -7.13
C VAL A 435 19.93 1.39 -8.50
N TYR A 436 19.20 2.41 -8.94
CA TYR A 436 19.42 3.08 -10.22
C TYR A 436 20.39 4.26 -10.13
N THR A 437 20.36 5.02 -9.03
CA THR A 437 21.12 6.27 -8.88
C THR A 437 22.56 6.06 -8.43
N ASP A 438 22.85 5.06 -7.59
CA ASP A 438 24.18 4.84 -6.96
C ASP A 438 25.24 4.23 -7.92
N GLY A 439 25.11 4.44 -9.23
CA GLY A 439 26.17 4.04 -10.15
C GLY A 439 26.37 2.53 -10.30
N ARG A 440 25.55 1.69 -9.67
CA ARG A 440 25.27 0.31 -10.12
C ARG A 440 24.46 0.37 -11.42
N LYS A 441 24.92 1.15 -12.39
CA LYS A 441 24.35 1.18 -13.73
C LYS A 441 24.80 -0.11 -14.42
N PRO A 442 23.89 -0.80 -15.13
CA PRO A 442 24.32 -1.86 -16.01
C PRO A 442 25.26 -1.25 -17.04
N GLU A 443 26.52 -1.70 -17.06
CA GLU A 443 27.41 -1.54 -18.22
C GLU A 443 26.79 -2.17 -19.48
#